data_AF-A0A6P6SBD3-F1
#
_entry.id   AF-A0A6P6SBD3-F1
#
_cell.length_a   1.000
_cell.length_b   1.000
_cell.length_c   1.000
_cell.angle_alpha   90.00
_cell.angle_beta   90.00
_cell.angle_gamma   90.00
#
_symmetry.space_group_name_H-M   'P 1'
#
loop_
_entity.id
_entity.type
_entity.pdbx_description
1 polymer ?
#
loop_
_entity_poly.entity_id
_entity_poly.type
_entity_poly.pdbx_seq_one_letter_code
_entity_poly.pdbx_strand_id
1 'polypeptide(L)'
;MERFHPSTSNLKREKRIKEKDRRHHFKNLYSLLYSLLPSDISKEVLPVPDKIGEVINYIKSMERKLENYKQMKEKLLGRKRRYSSTKSSELTNVKVHDMGPDTDMILMSGLKEPASFYGIIHLLQEEGFEVVNANFSNDGNSMLQVVHEKGGISTSSTGTIEIAKRERLKELIYGYSHGEVESTVDSWDFEVEPDLLASGFLGPLPEGEFSFLQQH
;
A
#
# COMPACT_ATOMS: atom_id res chain seq x y z
N MET A 1 -7.69 67.50 37.17
CA MET A 1 -7.56 66.25 36.41
C MET A 1 -6.97 66.58 35.05
N GLU A 2 -5.65 66.47 34.90
CA GLU A 2 -4.99 66.60 33.60
C GLU A 2 -5.37 65.41 32.73
N ARG A 3 -5.93 65.67 31.54
CA ARG A 3 -6.16 64.63 30.54
C ARG A 3 -4.85 64.39 29.80
N PHE A 4 -4.24 63.23 30.00
CA PHE A 4 -3.14 62.77 29.17
C PHE A 4 -3.66 62.52 27.75
N HIS A 5 -3.33 63.42 26.83
CA HIS A 5 -3.54 63.18 25.40
C HIS A 5 -2.34 62.36 24.89
N PRO A 6 -2.56 61.13 24.37
CA PRO A 6 -1.46 60.35 23.82
C PRO A 6 -0.83 61.10 22.65
N SER A 7 0.48 61.32 22.73
CA SER A 7 1.24 62.04 21.71
C SER A 7 1.07 61.35 20.35
N THR A 8 0.67 62.11 19.34
CA THR A 8 0.38 61.61 17.98
C THR A 8 1.59 60.94 17.32
N SER A 9 2.82 61.23 17.77
CA SER A 9 4.06 60.61 17.32
C SER A 9 4.22 59.17 17.83
N ASN A 10 3.74 58.85 19.04
CA ASN A 10 3.76 57.50 19.61
C ASN A 10 2.78 56.58 18.88
N LEU A 11 1.55 57.06 18.62
CA LEU A 11 0.56 56.36 17.79
C LEU A 11 1.11 56.04 16.39
N LYS A 12 1.85 56.97 15.76
CA LYS A 12 2.50 56.73 14.46
C LYS A 12 3.59 55.65 14.56
N ARG A 13 4.37 55.63 15.63
CA ARG A 13 5.43 54.64 15.87
C ARG A 13 4.83 53.24 16.09
N GLU A 14 3.80 53.13 16.92
CA GLU A 14 3.10 51.88 17.18
C GLU A 14 2.48 51.29 15.91
N LYS A 15 1.83 52.12 15.08
CA LYS A 15 1.30 51.69 13.79
C LYS A 15 2.39 51.14 12.86
N ARG A 16 3.58 51.76 12.85
CA ARG A 16 4.73 51.27 12.05
C ARG A 16 5.25 49.93 12.55
N ILE A 17 5.30 49.71 13.86
CA ILE A 17 5.72 48.43 14.45
C ILE A 17 4.71 47.34 14.10
N LYS A 18 3.42 47.57 14.36
CA LYS A 18 2.35 46.60 14.02
C LYS A 18 2.36 46.23 12.55
N GLU A 19 2.53 47.20 11.65
CA GLU A 19 2.60 46.92 10.21
C GLU A 19 3.88 46.18 9.82
N LYS A 20 5.01 46.45 10.48
CA LYS A 20 6.26 45.68 10.28
C LYS A 20 6.07 44.23 10.69
N ASP A 21 5.47 43.99 11.85
CA ASP A 21 5.20 42.65 12.37
C ASP A 21 4.22 41.91 11.44
N ARG A 22 3.17 42.59 10.97
CA ARG A 22 2.23 42.05 9.99
C ARG A 22 2.93 41.59 8.70
N ARG A 23 3.84 42.40 8.13
CA ARG A 23 4.61 42.04 6.93
C ARG A 23 5.57 40.89 7.18
N HIS A 24 6.23 40.87 8.34
CA HIS A 24 7.13 39.78 8.70
C HIS A 24 6.36 38.46 8.85
N HIS A 25 5.22 38.49 9.53
CA HIS A 25 4.33 37.33 9.66
C HIS A 25 3.90 36.80 8.28
N PHE A 26 3.46 37.68 7.39
CA PHE A 26 3.03 37.30 6.05
C PHE A 26 4.17 36.71 5.20
N LYS A 27 5.40 37.24 5.34
CA LYS A 27 6.60 36.67 4.72
C LYS A 27 6.86 35.24 5.20
N ASN A 28 6.70 34.99 6.50
CA ASN A 28 6.91 33.65 7.08
C ASN A 28 5.85 32.66 6.56
N LEU A 29 4.59 33.08 6.46
CA LEU A 29 3.51 32.24 5.91
C LEU A 29 3.80 31.83 4.46
N TYR A 30 4.26 32.76 3.63
CA TYR A 30 4.66 32.43 2.26
C TYR A 30 5.82 31.45 2.20
N SER A 31 6.85 31.66 3.02
CA SER A 31 7.97 30.72 3.10
C SER A 31 7.51 29.31 3.49
N LEU A 32 6.59 29.20 4.45
CA LEU A 32 6.02 27.92 4.86
C LEU A 32 5.21 27.30 3.73
N LEU A 33 4.35 28.07 3.08
CA LEU A 33 3.51 27.61 1.97
C LEU A 33 4.38 27.03 0.84
N TYR A 34 5.40 27.77 0.42
CA TYR A 34 6.28 27.34 -0.67
C TYR A 34 7.17 26.15 -0.32
N SER A 35 7.45 25.92 0.97
CA SER A 35 8.21 24.75 1.42
C SER A 35 7.44 23.43 1.31
N LEU A 36 6.10 23.50 1.23
CA LEU A 36 5.23 22.33 1.07
C LEU A 36 5.08 21.91 -0.40
N LEU A 37 5.66 22.66 -1.33
CA LEU A 37 5.55 22.36 -2.76
C LEU A 37 6.71 21.48 -3.23
N PRO A 38 6.51 20.74 -4.34
CA PRO A 38 7.58 20.04 -5.02
C PRO A 38 8.79 20.95 -5.30
N SER A 39 9.99 20.35 -5.28
CA SER A 39 11.26 21.07 -5.42
C SER A 39 11.31 21.97 -6.66
N ASP A 40 10.65 21.57 -7.74
CA ASP A 40 10.65 22.28 -9.02
C ASP A 40 9.93 23.64 -8.91
N ILE A 41 8.80 23.69 -8.20
CA ILE A 41 7.98 24.90 -8.04
C ILE A 41 8.50 25.78 -6.89
N SER A 42 9.06 25.16 -5.84
CA SER A 42 9.58 25.89 -4.67
C SER A 42 10.79 26.76 -5.01
N LYS A 43 11.66 26.33 -5.94
CA LYS A 43 12.91 27.00 -6.33
C LYS A 43 12.73 28.04 -7.44
N GLU A 44 11.58 28.04 -8.11
CA GLU A 44 11.30 28.96 -9.20
C GLU A 44 11.10 30.40 -8.67
N VAL A 45 11.78 31.36 -9.30
CA VAL A 45 11.73 32.78 -8.96
C VAL A 45 10.57 33.41 -9.72
N LEU A 46 9.38 33.30 -9.16
CA LEU A 46 8.15 33.90 -9.69
C LEU A 46 7.68 35.08 -8.82
N PRO A 47 6.95 36.05 -9.40
CA PRO A 47 6.17 37.01 -8.63
C PRO A 47 5.25 36.29 -7.63
N VAL A 48 5.03 36.91 -6.47
CA VAL A 48 4.20 36.34 -5.38
C VAL A 48 2.81 35.88 -5.87
N PRO A 49 2.07 36.63 -6.71
CA PRO A 49 0.77 36.20 -7.21
C PRO A 49 0.83 34.93 -8.06
N ASP A 50 1.83 34.82 -8.93
CA ASP A 50 1.99 33.69 -9.84
C ASP A 50 2.36 32.42 -9.06
N LYS A 51 3.24 32.57 -8.06
CA LYS A 51 3.61 31.47 -7.17
C LYS A 51 2.42 30.98 -6.32
N ILE A 52 1.50 31.87 -5.95
CA ILE A 52 0.23 31.48 -5.30
C ILE A 52 -0.67 30.73 -6.30
N GLY A 53 -0.72 31.17 -7.56
CA GLY A 53 -1.42 30.46 -8.63
C GLY A 53 -0.96 29.01 -8.77
N GLU A 54 0.35 28.79 -8.77
CA GLU A 54 0.94 27.44 -8.81
C GLU A 54 0.59 26.60 -7.58
N VAL A 55 0.57 27.19 -6.39
CA VAL A 55 0.10 26.51 -5.17
C VAL A 55 -1.35 26.06 -5.32
N ILE A 56 -2.22 26.91 -5.86
CA ILE A 56 -3.64 26.58 -6.08
C ILE A 56 -3.77 25.44 -7.10
N ASN A 57 -3.01 25.48 -8.18
CA ASN A 57 -2.99 24.43 -9.19
C ASN A 57 -2.49 23.10 -8.59
N TYR A 58 -1.46 23.14 -7.75
CA TYR A 58 -0.95 21.97 -7.06
C TYR A 58 -1.99 21.33 -6.14
N ILE A 59 -2.67 22.14 -5.31
CA ILE A 59 -3.77 21.65 -4.44
C ILE A 59 -4.84 20.94 -5.27
N LYS A 60 -5.33 21.57 -6.35
CA LYS A 60 -6.33 20.97 -7.24
C LYS A 60 -5.86 19.65 -7.86
N SER A 61 -4.57 19.58 -8.23
CA SER A 61 -3.99 18.35 -8.78
C SER A 61 -3.96 17.21 -7.76
N MET A 62 -3.66 17.54 -6.50
CA MET A 62 -3.62 16.58 -5.40
C MET A 62 -5.03 16.10 -5.02
N GLU A 63 -6.01 17.00 -4.99
CA GLU A 63 -7.43 16.64 -4.82
C GLU A 63 -7.90 15.66 -5.89
N ARG A 64 -7.57 15.91 -7.17
CA ARG A 64 -7.89 15.00 -8.28
C ARG A 64 -7.22 13.64 -8.11
N LYS A 65 -5.95 13.61 -7.72
CA LYS A 65 -5.22 12.37 -7.48
C LYS A 65 -5.87 11.56 -6.36
N LEU A 66 -6.26 12.22 -5.27
CA LEU A 66 -6.93 11.58 -4.14
C LEU A 66 -8.26 10.95 -4.56
N GLU A 67 -9.07 11.65 -5.36
CA GLU A 67 -10.32 11.10 -5.88
C GLU A 67 -10.08 9.91 -6.81
N ASN A 68 -9.05 9.97 -7.68
CA ASN A 68 -8.66 8.84 -8.51
C ASN A 68 -8.27 7.61 -7.67
N TYR A 69 -7.38 7.79 -6.68
CA TYR A 69 -6.99 6.69 -5.79
C TYR A 69 -8.18 6.10 -5.02
N LYS A 70 -9.14 6.95 -4.61
CA LYS A 70 -10.37 6.50 -3.96
C LYS A 70 -11.24 5.66 -4.91
N GLN A 71 -11.44 6.11 -6.14
CA GLN A 71 -12.17 5.36 -7.17
C GLN A 71 -11.47 4.06 -7.55
N MET A 72 -10.13 4.07 -7.67
CA MET A 72 -9.35 2.87 -7.95
C MET A 72 -9.46 1.86 -6.81
N LYS A 73 -9.35 2.33 -5.56
CA LYS A 73 -9.59 1.50 -4.37
C LYS A 73 -11.00 0.92 -4.37
N GLU A 74 -12.02 1.72 -4.68
CA GLU A 74 -13.40 1.24 -4.77
C GLU A 74 -13.61 0.25 -5.91
N LYS A 75 -12.99 0.41 -7.08
CA LYS A 75 -13.06 -0.57 -8.17
C LYS A 75 -12.42 -1.90 -7.77
N LEU A 76 -11.27 -1.86 -7.08
CA LEU A 76 -10.60 -3.05 -6.58
C LEU A 76 -11.43 -3.75 -5.49
N LEU A 77 -12.05 -2.99 -4.57
CA LEU A 77 -12.89 -3.54 -3.51
C LEU A 77 -14.31 -3.90 -3.97
N GLY A 78 -14.86 -3.21 -4.96
CA GLY A 78 -16.21 -3.37 -5.52
C GLY A 78 -16.34 -4.63 -6.38
N ARG A 79 -15.21 -5.20 -6.80
CA ARG A 79 -15.13 -6.57 -7.34
C ARG A 79 -15.34 -7.64 -6.24
N LYS A 80 -15.46 -7.25 -4.97
CA LYS A 80 -15.94 -8.12 -3.87
C LYS A 80 -17.45 -8.32 -3.98
N ARG A 81 -17.88 -9.08 -4.98
CA ARG A 81 -19.11 -9.92 -5.01
C ARG A 81 -19.35 -10.40 -6.43
N ARG A 82 -18.47 -11.31 -6.86
CA ARG A 82 -18.80 -12.49 -7.65
C ARG A 82 -17.55 -13.36 -7.54
N TYR A 83 -17.39 -13.99 -6.38
CA TYR A 83 -16.72 -15.28 -6.34
C TYR A 83 -17.61 -16.28 -7.11
N SER A 84 -17.78 -16.04 -8.40
CA SER A 84 -18.04 -17.10 -9.34
C SER A 84 -16.70 -17.78 -9.45
N SER A 85 -16.52 -18.81 -8.65
CA SER A 85 -15.46 -19.83 -8.73
C SER A 85 -14.33 -19.37 -9.65
N THR A 86 -13.36 -18.64 -9.09
CA THR A 86 -12.09 -18.45 -9.78
C THR A 86 -11.61 -19.85 -10.07
N LYS A 87 -11.75 -20.27 -11.32
CA LYS A 87 -11.22 -21.52 -11.82
C LYS A 87 -9.81 -21.61 -11.28
N SER A 88 -9.57 -22.66 -10.51
CA SER A 88 -8.29 -23.01 -9.94
C SER A 88 -7.21 -22.70 -10.97
N SER A 89 -6.29 -21.76 -10.68
CA SER A 89 -4.93 -21.99 -11.15
C SER A 89 -4.63 -23.39 -10.66
N GLU A 90 -4.57 -24.37 -11.57
CA GLU A 90 -4.27 -25.75 -11.26
C GLU A 90 -3.00 -25.73 -10.43
N LEU A 91 -3.14 -25.83 -9.11
CA LEU A 91 -2.02 -25.97 -8.21
C LEU A 91 -1.47 -27.36 -8.50
N THR A 92 -0.56 -27.44 -9.46
CA THR A 92 0.00 -28.70 -9.94
C THR A 92 0.65 -29.48 -8.80
N ASN A 93 1.24 -28.76 -7.83
CA ASN A 93 1.85 -29.36 -6.66
C ASN A 93 1.73 -28.41 -5.46
N VAL A 94 1.12 -28.90 -4.38
CA VAL A 94 1.21 -28.25 -3.07
C VAL A 94 1.81 -29.20 -2.05
N LYS A 95 2.81 -28.72 -1.31
CA LYS A 95 3.46 -29.46 -0.22
C LYS A 95 3.39 -28.63 1.04
N VAL A 96 2.85 -29.22 2.10
CA VAL A 96 2.90 -28.65 3.45
C VAL A 96 4.03 -29.35 4.19
N HIS A 97 5.01 -28.58 4.65
CA HIS A 97 6.15 -29.04 5.43
C HIS A 97 6.02 -28.55 6.87
N ASP A 98 6.11 -29.49 7.81
CA ASP A 98 6.10 -29.18 9.24
C ASP A 98 7.42 -28.52 9.65
N MET A 99 7.35 -27.28 10.13
CA MET A 99 8.53 -26.52 10.58
C MET A 99 8.60 -26.40 12.10
N GLY A 100 7.65 -26.98 12.83
CA GLY A 100 7.58 -26.89 14.28
C GLY A 100 6.16 -27.01 14.82
N PRO A 101 6.01 -26.95 16.16
CA PRO A 101 4.72 -27.19 16.81
C PRO A 101 3.62 -26.24 16.29
N ASP A 102 3.97 -24.96 16.13
CA ASP A 102 3.03 -23.89 15.81
C ASP A 102 3.28 -23.29 14.41
N THR A 103 4.04 -23.95 13.52
CA THR A 103 4.46 -23.36 12.24
C THR A 103 4.54 -24.38 11.11
N ASP A 104 3.94 -24.04 9.97
CA ASP A 104 3.99 -24.81 8.73
C ASP A 104 4.50 -23.97 7.57
N MET A 105 5.26 -24.60 6.67
CA MET A 105 5.69 -24.02 5.40
C MET A 105 4.88 -24.65 4.26
N ILE A 106 4.25 -23.83 3.43
CA ILE A 106 3.45 -24.24 2.28
C ILE A 106 4.24 -23.90 1.02
N LEU A 107 4.62 -24.90 0.25
CA LEU A 107 5.23 -24.75 -1.06
C LEU A 107 4.18 -25.03 -2.13
N MET A 108 3.96 -24.07 -3.02
CA MET A 108 2.99 -24.12 -4.10
C MET A 108 3.70 -23.95 -5.45
N SER A 109 3.28 -24.73 -6.44
CA SER A 109 3.78 -24.64 -7.80
C SER A 109 2.63 -24.59 -8.80
N GLY A 110 2.79 -23.78 -9.84
CA GLY A 110 1.81 -23.61 -10.93
C GLY A 110 0.89 -22.40 -10.75
N LEU A 111 1.17 -21.52 -9.80
CA LEU A 111 0.44 -20.25 -9.65
C LEU A 111 0.91 -19.26 -10.73
N LYS A 112 0.17 -19.18 -11.83
CA LYS A 112 0.50 -18.26 -12.94
C LYS A 112 0.13 -16.81 -12.65
N GLU A 113 -0.87 -16.60 -11.80
CA GLU A 113 -1.41 -15.27 -11.52
C GLU A 113 -1.16 -14.85 -10.07
N PRO A 114 -0.57 -13.66 -9.82
CA PRO A 114 -0.39 -13.12 -8.47
C PRO A 114 -1.72 -13.01 -7.70
N ALA A 115 -2.83 -12.76 -8.41
CA ALA A 115 -4.16 -12.67 -7.81
C ALA A 115 -4.57 -13.97 -7.09
N SER A 116 -4.24 -15.13 -7.67
CA SER A 116 -4.50 -16.43 -7.03
C SER A 116 -3.67 -16.60 -5.75
N PHE A 117 -2.42 -16.17 -5.76
CA PHE A 117 -1.54 -16.20 -4.58
C PHE A 117 -2.07 -15.33 -3.43
N TYR A 118 -2.47 -14.08 -3.72
CA TYR A 118 -3.08 -13.21 -2.72
C TYR A 118 -4.44 -13.72 -2.22
N GLY A 119 -5.22 -14.39 -3.09
CA GLY A 119 -6.46 -15.06 -2.68
C GLY A 119 -6.23 -16.15 -1.64
N ILE A 120 -5.17 -16.95 -1.79
CA ILE A 120 -4.79 -18.00 -0.83
C ILE A 120 -4.36 -17.37 0.51
N ILE A 121 -3.54 -16.31 0.47
CA ILE A 121 -3.14 -15.57 1.69
C ILE A 121 -4.38 -15.05 2.43
N HIS A 122 -5.34 -14.46 1.70
CA HIS A 122 -6.54 -13.90 2.32
C HIS A 122 -7.41 -14.98 2.97
N LEU A 123 -7.60 -16.13 2.31
CA LEU A 123 -8.35 -17.25 2.85
C LEU A 123 -7.73 -17.81 4.14
N LEU A 124 -6.40 -17.96 4.16
CA LEU A 124 -5.67 -18.39 5.36
C LEU A 124 -5.90 -17.41 6.53
N GLN A 125 -5.82 -16.12 6.25
CA GLN A 125 -6.08 -15.09 7.27
C GLN A 125 -7.54 -15.08 7.76
N GLU A 126 -8.52 -15.27 6.88
CA GLU A 126 -9.94 -15.41 7.26
C GLU A 126 -10.18 -16.62 8.18
N GLU A 127 -9.40 -17.68 8.01
CA GLU A 127 -9.49 -18.91 8.81
C GLU A 127 -8.64 -18.90 10.10
N GLY A 128 -8.04 -17.75 10.44
CA GLY A 128 -7.29 -17.56 11.68
C GLY A 128 -5.85 -18.09 11.63
N PHE A 129 -5.28 -18.20 10.42
CA PHE A 129 -3.86 -18.48 10.22
C PHE A 129 -3.08 -17.17 10.02
N GLU A 130 -1.95 -17.02 10.71
CA GLU A 130 -1.07 -15.87 10.54
C GLU A 130 -0.02 -16.19 9.47
N VAL A 131 0.00 -15.43 8.37
CA VAL A 131 1.02 -15.56 7.32
C VAL A 131 2.19 -14.65 7.66
N VAL A 132 3.31 -15.25 8.08
CA VAL A 132 4.51 -14.52 8.54
C VAL A 132 5.49 -14.24 7.41
N ASN A 133 5.54 -15.13 6.42
CA ASN A 133 6.36 -14.94 5.23
C ASN A 133 5.58 -15.36 3.98
N ALA A 134 5.72 -14.60 2.91
CA ALA A 134 5.09 -14.87 1.63
C ALA A 134 6.04 -14.49 0.50
N ASN A 135 6.35 -15.46 -0.36
CA ASN A 135 7.16 -15.25 -1.54
C ASN A 135 6.42 -15.77 -2.77
N PHE A 136 6.21 -14.89 -3.74
CA PHE A 136 5.66 -15.21 -5.05
C PHE A 136 6.73 -15.00 -6.10
N SER A 137 6.92 -15.98 -6.97
CA SER A 137 7.87 -15.89 -8.07
C SER A 137 7.16 -16.10 -9.41
N ASN A 138 7.63 -15.36 -10.43
CA ASN A 138 7.01 -15.31 -11.76
C ASN A 138 7.14 -16.62 -12.56
N ASP A 139 8.01 -17.54 -12.13
CA ASP A 139 8.12 -18.92 -12.60
C ASP A 139 7.01 -19.83 -12.04
N GLY A 140 6.09 -19.28 -11.22
CA GLY A 140 4.93 -19.97 -10.66
C GLY A 140 5.22 -20.77 -9.40
N ASN A 141 6.46 -20.69 -8.90
CA ASN A 141 6.86 -21.21 -7.61
C ASN A 141 6.52 -20.18 -6.53
N SER A 142 5.87 -20.62 -5.46
CA SER A 142 5.45 -19.73 -4.38
C SER A 142 5.57 -20.43 -3.04
N MET A 143 5.92 -19.67 -2.01
CA MET A 143 6.13 -20.16 -0.66
C MET A 143 5.37 -19.28 0.34
N LEU A 144 4.67 -19.92 1.27
CA LEU A 144 4.04 -19.28 2.42
C LEU A 144 4.59 -19.90 3.70
N GLN A 145 4.88 -19.08 4.68
CA GLN A 145 5.13 -19.53 6.05
C GLN A 145 3.96 -19.08 6.91
N VAL A 146 3.33 -20.05 7.57
CA VAL A 146 2.11 -19.87 8.33
C VAL A 146 2.34 -20.28 9.77
N VAL A 147 1.88 -19.43 10.69
CA VAL A 147 1.88 -19.70 12.13
C VAL A 147 0.45 -19.95 12.59
N HIS A 148 0.31 -20.98 13.43
CA HIS A 148 -0.94 -21.32 14.08
C HIS A 148 -1.08 -20.48 15.34
N GLU A 149 -2.13 -19.67 15.45
CA GLU A 149 -2.39 -18.94 16.70
C GLU A 149 -2.58 -19.96 17.83
N LYS A 150 -1.72 -19.86 18.85
CA LYS A 150 -1.74 -20.69 20.05
C LYS A 150 -2.96 -20.32 20.86
N GLY A 151 -3.96 -21.20 20.86
CA GLY A 151 -5.16 -21.02 21.68
C GLY A 151 -4.76 -20.70 23.13
N GLY A 152 -5.28 -19.58 23.65
CA GLY A 152 -5.03 -19.15 25.01
C GLY A 152 -5.22 -20.29 26.01
N ILE A 153 -4.28 -20.37 26.95
CA ILE A 153 -4.11 -21.34 28.02
C ILE A 153 -5.46 -21.92 28.49
N SER A 154 -5.70 -23.20 28.20
CA SER A 154 -6.58 -24.04 29.02
C SER A 154 -6.06 -25.46 29.05
N THR A 155 -5.81 -25.90 30.27
CA THR A 155 -5.28 -27.19 30.65
C THR A 155 -6.18 -28.33 30.17
N SER A 156 -5.58 -29.30 29.47
CA SER A 156 -6.04 -30.68 29.21
C SER A 156 -6.49 -31.12 27.80
N SER A 157 -6.48 -30.27 26.76
CA SER A 157 -6.82 -30.71 25.37
C SER A 157 -5.97 -30.12 24.24
N THR A 158 -4.80 -29.57 24.58
CA THR A 158 -3.92 -28.81 23.66
C THR A 158 -3.54 -29.59 22.38
N GLY A 159 -3.26 -30.89 22.49
CA GLY A 159 -2.86 -31.70 21.32
C GLY A 159 -3.99 -31.89 20.29
N THR A 160 -5.25 -31.99 20.71
CA THR A 160 -6.37 -32.21 19.77
C THR A 160 -6.71 -30.98 18.94
N ILE A 161 -6.50 -29.77 19.49
CA ILE A 161 -6.82 -28.50 18.80
C ILE A 161 -5.75 -28.20 17.74
N GLU A 162 -4.47 -28.44 18.05
CA GLU A 162 -3.35 -28.25 17.12
C GLU A 162 -3.42 -29.23 15.93
N ILE A 163 -3.73 -30.50 16.21
CA ILE A 163 -3.94 -31.53 15.17
C ILE A 163 -5.11 -31.13 14.26
N ALA A 164 -6.25 -30.73 14.84
CA ALA A 164 -7.42 -30.32 14.07
C ALA A 164 -7.17 -29.06 13.21
N LYS A 165 -6.46 -28.04 13.73
CA LYS A 165 -6.07 -26.86 12.93
C LYS A 165 -5.19 -27.25 11.73
N ARG A 166 -4.24 -28.16 11.95
CA ARG A 166 -3.33 -28.63 10.90
C ARG A 166 -4.04 -29.49 9.86
N GLU A 167 -4.99 -30.33 10.27
CA GLU A 167 -5.87 -31.06 9.34
C GLU A 167 -6.70 -30.08 8.51
N ARG A 168 -7.29 -29.06 9.14
CA ARG A 168 -8.04 -28.00 8.43
C ARG A 168 -7.18 -27.21 7.46
N LEU A 169 -5.93 -26.91 7.80
CA LEU A 169 -4.96 -26.28 6.88
C LEU A 169 -4.74 -27.15 5.64
N LYS A 170 -4.55 -28.45 5.84
CA LYS A 170 -4.41 -29.41 4.73
C LYS A 170 -5.67 -29.47 3.88
N GLU A 171 -6.86 -29.50 4.48
CA GLU A 171 -8.14 -29.47 3.75
C GLU A 171 -8.30 -28.22 2.89
N LEU A 172 -8.01 -27.03 3.44
CA LEU A 172 -8.10 -25.76 2.72
C LEU A 172 -7.18 -25.71 1.49
N ILE A 173 -5.99 -26.31 1.63
CA ILE A 173 -4.96 -26.31 0.60
C ILE A 173 -5.22 -27.39 -0.46
N TYR A 174 -5.50 -28.63 -0.06
CA TYR A 174 -5.71 -29.76 -0.96
C TYR A 174 -7.11 -29.79 -1.58
N GLY A 175 -8.12 -29.21 -0.93
CA GLY A 175 -9.45 -29.01 -1.51
C GLY A 175 -9.46 -28.11 -2.75
N TYR A 176 -8.40 -27.31 -2.95
CA TYR A 176 -8.17 -26.51 -4.16
C TYR A 176 -7.72 -27.36 -5.36
N SER A 177 -7.27 -28.60 -5.14
CA SER A 177 -6.64 -29.44 -6.16
C SER A 177 -7.59 -30.37 -6.92
N HIS A 178 -8.84 -30.54 -6.49
CA HIS A 178 -9.77 -31.51 -7.12
C HIS A 178 -10.78 -30.79 -8.03
N GLY A 179 -10.46 -30.71 -9.32
CA GLY A 179 -11.32 -30.13 -10.35
C GLY A 179 -12.41 -31.08 -10.83
N GLU A 180 -13.61 -30.55 -11.12
CA GLU A 180 -14.58 -31.16 -12.03
C GLU A 180 -15.08 -30.12 -13.06
N VAL A 181 -14.79 -30.46 -14.32
CA VAL A 181 -15.46 -30.23 -15.63
C VAL A 181 -16.08 -28.85 -15.98
N GLU A 182 -15.48 -28.26 -17.04
CA GLU A 182 -16.02 -27.38 -18.12
C GLU A 182 -17.04 -26.27 -17.77
N SER A 183 -16.79 -25.01 -18.12
CA SER A 183 -17.06 -24.56 -19.49
C SER A 183 -16.32 -23.26 -19.86
N THR A 184 -15.97 -23.17 -21.13
CA THR A 184 -15.42 -22.03 -21.88
C THR A 184 -16.25 -20.75 -21.73
N VAL A 185 -15.64 -19.66 -21.27
CA VAL A 185 -16.07 -18.29 -21.59
C VAL A 185 -14.82 -17.40 -21.62
N ASP A 186 -14.56 -16.83 -22.79
CA ASP A 186 -13.54 -15.81 -23.06
C ASP A 186 -13.74 -14.58 -22.16
N SER A 187 -12.67 -14.10 -21.53
CA SER A 187 -12.65 -12.78 -20.90
C SER A 187 -11.24 -12.21 -20.88
N TRP A 188 -10.78 -11.80 -22.06
CA TRP A 188 -9.64 -10.92 -22.23
C TRP A 188 -10.07 -9.70 -23.03
N ASP A 189 -10.73 -8.75 -22.38
CA ASP A 189 -10.82 -7.37 -22.84
C ASP A 189 -10.32 -6.46 -21.71
N PHE A 190 -9.01 -6.47 -21.50
CA PHE A 190 -8.33 -5.37 -20.81
C PHE A 190 -7.19 -4.92 -21.71
N GLU A 191 -7.49 -3.99 -22.63
CA GLU A 191 -6.49 -3.05 -23.09
C GLU A 191 -6.06 -2.20 -21.90
N VAL A 192 -4.88 -2.52 -21.37
CA VAL A 192 -4.13 -1.55 -20.58
C VAL A 192 -3.60 -0.54 -21.60
N GLU A 193 -4.24 0.63 -21.70
CA GLU A 193 -3.69 1.71 -22.50
C GLU A 193 -2.26 2.03 -22.03
N PRO A 194 -1.26 1.98 -22.92
CA PRO A 194 0.16 2.09 -22.56
C PRO A 194 0.63 3.53 -22.27
N ASP A 195 -0.26 4.52 -22.31
CA ASP A 195 0.11 5.93 -22.37
C ASP A 195 0.60 6.56 -21.05
N LEU A 196 0.78 5.77 -19.98
CA LEU A 196 1.39 6.27 -18.74
C LEU A 196 2.88 5.97 -18.59
N LEU A 197 3.50 5.22 -19.52
CA LEU A 197 4.95 4.98 -19.52
C LEU A 197 5.77 6.11 -20.15
N ALA A 198 5.14 7.11 -20.78
CA ALA A 198 5.84 8.19 -21.46
C ALA A 198 6.32 9.35 -20.55
N SER A 199 5.93 9.39 -19.27
CA SER A 199 6.31 10.49 -18.37
C SER A 199 7.34 10.09 -17.31
N GLY A 200 8.55 9.74 -17.74
CA GLY A 200 9.81 9.92 -16.99
C GLY A 200 9.85 9.49 -15.52
N PHE A 201 9.09 8.47 -15.11
CA PHE A 201 8.81 8.21 -13.70
C PHE A 201 9.92 7.47 -12.95
N LEU A 202 10.96 7.00 -13.63
CA LEU A 202 12.17 6.48 -12.99
C LEU A 202 13.39 7.11 -13.68
N GLY A 203 14.11 7.99 -12.97
CA GLY A 203 15.50 8.28 -13.29
C GLY A 203 16.34 6.99 -13.18
N PRO A 204 17.52 6.92 -13.82
CA PRO A 204 18.33 5.70 -13.82
C PRO A 204 18.67 5.30 -12.38
N LEU A 205 18.30 4.08 -12.03
CA LEU A 205 18.68 3.43 -10.78
C LEU A 205 20.21 3.21 -10.81
N PRO A 206 20.96 3.50 -9.73
CA PRO A 206 22.40 3.34 -9.72
C PRO A 206 22.79 1.86 -9.87
N GLU A 207 23.59 1.56 -10.89
CA GLU A 207 24.34 0.31 -10.97
C GLU A 207 25.43 0.32 -9.89
N GLY A 208 25.39 -0.64 -8.97
CA GLY A 208 26.39 -0.74 -7.90
C GLY A 208 26.14 -1.87 -6.91
N GLU A 209 26.73 -3.03 -7.22
CA GLU A 209 27.26 -4.04 -6.28
C GLU A 209 26.29 -4.78 -5.34
N PHE A 210 25.66 -5.85 -5.86
CA PHE A 210 25.30 -7.02 -5.03
C PHE A 210 26.29 -8.15 -5.31
N SER A 211 27.35 -8.20 -4.50
CA SER A 211 28.26 -9.34 -4.44
C SER A 211 27.57 -10.54 -3.78
N PHE A 212 27.40 -11.62 -4.55
CA PHE A 212 27.00 -12.94 -4.04
C PHE A 212 28.08 -13.47 -3.09
N LEU A 213 27.73 -13.68 -1.82
CA LEU A 213 28.47 -14.59 -0.94
C LEU A 213 27.97 -16.00 -1.20
N GLN A 214 28.71 -16.73 -2.04
CA GLN A 214 28.65 -18.17 -2.13
C GLN A 214 29.60 -18.73 -1.07
N GLN A 215 29.07 -19.34 -0.03
CA GLN A 215 29.85 -20.15 0.90
C GLN A 215 29.55 -21.62 0.67
N HIS A 216 30.65 -22.35 0.54
CA HIS A 216 30.74 -23.79 0.40
C HIS A 216 30.94 -24.44 1.78
#